data_AF-A0A9D1D181-F1
#
_entry.id   AF-A0A9D1D181-F1
#
_cell.length_a   1.000
_cell.length_b   1.000
_cell.length_c   1.000
_cell.angle_alpha   90.00
_cell.angle_beta   90.00
_cell.angle_gamma   90.00
#
_symmetry.space_group_name_H-M   'P 1'
#
loop_
_entity.id
_entity.type
_entity.pdbx_description
1 polymer ?
#
loop_
_entity_poly.entity_id
_entity_poly.type
_entity_poly.pdbx_seq_one_letter_code
_entity_poly.pdbx_strand_id
1 'polypeptide(L)'
;MNVLFFITPKSEVAYLYEDYTLRQALEKMEHYRYSAVPIITRKGAYIGTLTEGDLLWNMKDNEVFDLKGAEKIPLSKVRRRWHNEPVNVNCNIEDLVLTSMNQ
;
A
#
# COMPACT_ATOMS: atom_id res chain seq x y z
N MET A 1 -4.54 25.55 3.11
CA MET A 1 -5.14 25.35 1.74
C MET A 1 -5.73 23.94 1.65
N ASN A 2 -6.92 23.73 1.09
CA ASN A 2 -7.58 22.42 1.11
C ASN A 2 -6.80 21.35 0.31
N VAL A 3 -6.69 20.13 0.86
CA VAL A 3 -5.91 19.03 0.29
C VAL A 3 -6.44 18.51 -1.05
N LEU A 4 -7.74 18.68 -1.35
CA LEU A 4 -8.38 18.20 -2.59
C LEU A 4 -7.69 18.68 -3.87
N PHE A 5 -7.06 19.85 -3.84
CA PHE A 5 -6.36 20.41 -5.00
C PHE A 5 -5.02 19.72 -5.29
N PHE A 6 -4.55 18.86 -4.39
CA PHE A 6 -3.23 18.20 -4.46
C PHE A 6 -3.30 16.68 -4.59
N ILE A 7 -4.49 16.09 -4.58
CA ILE A 7 -4.65 14.63 -4.64
C ILE A 7 -4.88 14.16 -6.07
N THR A 8 -4.36 12.97 -6.37
CA THR A 8 -4.74 12.20 -7.56
C THR A 8 -6.06 11.47 -7.28
N PRO A 9 -7.06 11.52 -8.18
CA PRO A 9 -8.31 10.80 -8.01
C PRO A 9 -8.10 9.28 -7.85
N LYS A 10 -8.94 8.63 -7.04
CA LYS A 10 -8.86 7.18 -6.81
C LYS A 10 -8.91 6.34 -8.10
N SER A 11 -9.63 6.81 -9.12
CA SER A 11 -9.71 6.16 -10.44
C SER A 11 -8.37 6.10 -11.19
N GLU A 12 -7.42 6.97 -10.83
CA GLU A 12 -6.12 7.12 -11.46
C GLU A 12 -4.97 6.57 -10.59
N VAL A 13 -5.29 6.04 -9.41
CA VAL A 13 -4.32 5.49 -8.45
C VAL A 13 -4.41 3.96 -8.44
N ALA A 14 -3.28 3.28 -8.63
CA ALA A 14 -3.22 1.85 -8.41
C ALA A 14 -3.30 1.52 -6.91
N TYR A 15 -4.11 0.53 -6.55
CA TYR A 15 -4.26 0.02 -5.19
C TYR A 15 -4.33 -1.51 -5.17
N LEU A 16 -4.03 -2.13 -4.03
CA LEU A 16 -4.17 -3.56 -3.80
C LEU A 16 -5.43 -3.83 -2.98
N TYR A 17 -6.07 -4.98 -3.20
CA TYR A 17 -7.10 -5.43 -2.27
C TYR A 17 -6.46 -6.29 -1.17
N GLU A 18 -7.03 -6.25 0.03
CA GLU A 18 -6.53 -7.00 1.20
C GLU A 18 -6.51 -8.53 1.01
N ASP A 19 -7.36 -9.03 0.11
CA ASP A 19 -7.51 -10.45 -0.24
C ASP A 19 -6.57 -10.90 -1.37
N TYR A 20 -5.67 -10.02 -1.84
CA TYR A 20 -4.68 -10.36 -2.86
C TYR A 20 -3.55 -11.26 -2.34
N THR A 21 -2.85 -11.89 -3.27
CA THR A 21 -1.63 -12.65 -3.02
C THR A 21 -0.38 -11.76 -3.15
N LEU A 22 0.74 -12.24 -2.60
CA LEU A 22 2.05 -11.59 -2.75
C LEU A 22 2.45 -11.46 -4.23
N ARG A 23 2.14 -12.47 -5.04
CA ARG A 23 2.38 -12.44 -6.48
C ARG A 23 1.60 -11.32 -7.16
N GLN A 24 0.30 -11.19 -6.88
CA GLN A 24 -0.53 -10.14 -7.47
C GLN A 24 -0.02 -8.74 -7.08
N ALA A 25 0.50 -8.59 -5.86
CA ALA A 25 1.15 -7.35 -5.44
C ALA A 25 2.44 -7.08 -6.24
N LEU A 26 3.31 -8.08 -6.38
CA LEU A 26 4.54 -7.97 -7.18
C LEU A 26 4.25 -7.57 -8.62
N GLU A 27 3.33 -8.26 -9.30
CA GLU A 27 2.96 -7.96 -10.69
C GLU A 27 2.37 -6.55 -10.84
N LYS A 28 1.53 -6.12 -9.88
CA LYS A 28 0.95 -4.78 -9.91
C LYS A 28 2.00 -3.69 -9.68
N MET A 29 2.90 -3.88 -8.72
CA MET A 29 4.00 -2.95 -8.46
C MET A 29 4.96 -2.86 -9.65
N GLU A 30 5.27 -3.99 -10.29
CA GLU A 30 6.08 -4.03 -11.51
C GLU A 30 5.42 -3.27 -12.67
N HIS A 31 4.12 -3.49 -12.89
CA HIS A 31 3.39 -2.84 -13.98
C HIS A 31 3.34 -1.32 -13.83
N TYR A 32 3.01 -0.82 -12.63
CA TYR A 32 2.89 0.62 -12.37
C TYR A 32 4.21 1.29 -11.97
N ARG A 33 5.27 0.51 -11.72
CA ARG A 33 6.58 0.98 -11.22
C ARG A 33 6.48 1.79 -9.92
N TYR A 34 5.58 1.36 -9.04
CA TYR A 34 5.37 1.99 -7.74
C TYR A 34 6.27 1.35 -6.69
N SER A 35 6.94 2.17 -5.87
CA SER A 35 7.69 1.72 -4.70
C SER A 35 6.80 1.46 -3.47
N ALA A 36 5.58 2.01 -3.48
CA ALA A 36 4.57 1.85 -2.44
C ALA A 36 3.15 1.89 -3.03
N VAL A 37 2.26 1.04 -2.54
CA VAL A 37 0.87 0.92 -3.03
C VAL A 37 -0.12 0.84 -1.85
N PRO A 38 -1.20 1.62 -1.84
CA PRO A 38 -2.23 1.52 -0.80
C PRO A 38 -2.96 0.17 -0.91
N ILE A 39 -3.26 -0.43 0.24
CA ILE A 39 -4.12 -1.59 0.36
C ILE A 39 -5.49 -1.15 0.87
N ILE A 40 -6.55 -1.62 0.22
CA ILE A 40 -7.93 -1.33 0.57
C ILE A 40 -8.76 -2.61 0.73
N THR A 41 -9.84 -2.52 1.49
CA THR A 41 -10.87 -3.56 1.52
C THR A 41 -11.71 -3.52 0.24
N ARG A 42 -12.52 -4.56 -0.01
CA ARG A 42 -13.51 -4.55 -1.10
C ARG A 42 -14.57 -3.45 -0.96
N LYS A 43 -14.79 -2.94 0.27
CA LYS A 43 -15.65 -1.79 0.55
C LYS A 43 -14.96 -0.44 0.33
N GLY A 44 -13.68 -0.46 -0.07
CA GLY A 44 -12.90 0.74 -0.37
C GLY A 44 -12.25 1.41 0.83
N ALA A 45 -12.29 0.81 2.02
CA ALA A 45 -11.64 1.33 3.21
C ALA A 45 -10.13 1.10 3.14
N TYR A 46 -9.33 2.12 3.45
CA TYR A 46 -7.88 2.03 3.53
C TYR A 46 -7.45 1.23 4.76
N ILE A 47 -6.51 0.29 4.60
CA ILE A 47 -6.01 -0.54 5.71
C ILE A 47 -4.49 -0.44 5.91
N GLY A 48 -3.79 0.32 5.08
CA GLY A 48 -2.35 0.51 5.14
C GLY A 48 -1.69 0.53 3.76
N THR A 49 -0.37 0.67 3.74
CA THR A 49 0.43 0.73 2.52
C THR A 49 1.38 -0.46 2.47
N LEU A 50 1.60 -1.01 1.27
CA LEU A 50 2.62 -2.02 1.01
C LEU A 50 3.79 -1.37 0.27
N THR A 51 5.02 -1.61 0.73
CA THR A 51 6.24 -1.11 0.09
C THR A 51 7.06 -2.25 -0.53
N GLU A 52 7.97 -1.91 -1.45
CA GLU A 52 8.95 -2.88 -1.99
C GLU A 52 9.79 -3.52 -0.87
N GLY A 53 10.10 -2.76 0.19
CA GLY A 53 10.81 -3.27 1.35
C GLY A 53 10.03 -4.34 2.11
N ASP A 54 8.72 -4.14 2.27
CA ASP A 54 7.84 -5.13 2.91
C ASP A 54 7.84 -6.43 2.10
N LEU A 55 7.75 -6.33 0.77
CA LEU A 55 7.82 -7.49 -0.13
C LEU A 55 9.16 -8.22 0.01
N LEU A 56 10.28 -7.49 -0.05
CA LEU A 56 11.63 -8.05 0.03
C LEU A 56 11.83 -8.84 1.33
N TRP A 57 11.50 -8.24 2.48
CA TRP A 57 11.69 -8.90 3.78
C TRP A 57 10.75 -10.09 3.95
N ASN A 58 9.49 -10.00 3.50
CA ASN A 58 8.59 -11.14 3.57
C ASN A 58 9.03 -12.29 2.66
N MET A 59 9.54 -12.00 1.45
CA MET A 59 10.09 -13.04 0.58
C MET A 59 11.32 -13.71 1.20
N LYS A 60 12.22 -12.91 1.78
CA LYS A 60 13.40 -13.42 2.48
C LYS A 60 13.02 -14.30 3.68
N ASP A 61 12.13 -13.82 4.55
CA ASP A 61 11.79 -14.51 5.81
C ASP A 61 10.95 -15.78 5.59
N ASN A 62 10.23 -15.87 4.47
CA ASN A 62 9.41 -17.04 4.11
C ASN A 62 10.07 -17.93 3.04
N GLU A 63 11.33 -17.68 2.67
CA GLU A 63 12.08 -18.43 1.65
C GLU A 63 11.35 -18.53 0.29
N VAL A 64 10.72 -17.44 -0.14
CA VAL A 64 9.95 -17.36 -1.38
C VAL A 64 10.83 -16.79 -2.48
N PHE A 65 11.27 -17.65 -3.39
CA PHE A 65 12.17 -17.28 -4.48
C PHE A 65 11.54 -17.39 -5.88
N ASP A 66 10.25 -17.77 -5.96
CA ASP A 66 9.52 -17.87 -7.21
C ASP A 66 8.09 -17.31 -7.11
N LEU A 67 7.48 -17.00 -8.26
CA LEU A 67 6.11 -16.50 -8.32
C LEU A 67 5.07 -17.55 -7.87
N LYS A 68 5.40 -18.85 -7.95
CA LYS A 68 4.50 -19.93 -7.52
C LYS A 68 4.38 -19.98 -5.99
N GLY A 69 5.47 -19.75 -5.27
CA GLY A 69 5.47 -19.62 -3.82
C GLY A 69 4.73 -18.36 -3.36
N ALA A 70 4.97 -17.24 -4.05
CA ALA A 70 4.31 -15.96 -3.75
C ALA A 70 2.78 -16.02 -3.89
N GLU A 71 2.25 -16.83 -4.82
CA GLU A 71 0.80 -17.01 -4.98
C GLU A 71 0.11 -17.61 -3.74
N LYS A 72 0.84 -18.35 -2.91
CA LYS A 72 0.30 -19.01 -1.71
C LYS A 72 0.25 -18.09 -0.49
N ILE A 73 0.82 -16.89 -0.59
CA ILE A 73 0.94 -15.96 0.53
C ILE A 73 -0.10 -14.85 0.36
N PRO A 74 -1.15 -14.82 1.19
CA PRO A 74 -2.07 -13.69 1.19
C PRO A 74 -1.41 -12.44 1.76
N LEU A 75 -1.77 -11.27 1.25
CA LEU A 75 -1.27 -9.98 1.75
C LEU A 75 -1.58 -9.74 3.23
N SER A 76 -2.63 -10.36 3.77
CA SER A 76 -2.95 -10.30 5.19
C SER A 76 -1.83 -10.86 6.10
N LYS A 77 -0.98 -11.76 5.58
CA LYS A 77 0.17 -12.32 6.30
C LYS A 77 1.46 -11.51 6.11
N VAL A 78 1.47 -10.57 5.16
CA VAL A 78 2.64 -9.76 4.85
C VAL A 78 2.82 -8.71 5.93
N ARG A 79 3.91 -8.80 6.68
CA ARG A 79 4.25 -7.78 7.67
C ARG A 79 4.60 -6.48 6.98
N ARG A 80 4.03 -5.38 7.47
CA ARG A 80 4.23 -4.03 6.95
C ARG A 80 5.00 -3.22 7.97
N ARG A 81 6.04 -2.52 7.52
CA ARG A 81 6.89 -1.70 8.39
C ARG A 81 6.23 -0.39 8.80
N TRP A 82 5.50 0.24 7.87
CA TRP A 82 4.94 1.57 8.04
C TRP A 82 3.41 1.53 8.12
N HIS A 83 2.86 2.26 9.08
CA HIS A 83 1.44 2.50 9.20
C HIS A 83 1.20 3.99 8.99
N ASN A 84 0.71 4.35 7.79
CA ASN A 84 0.38 5.74 7.50
C ASN A 84 -1.03 6.04 8.01
N GLU A 85 -1.18 7.09 8.80
CA GLU A 85 -2.49 7.51 9.29
C GLU A 85 -3.24 8.28 8.20
N PRO A 86 -4.50 7.92 7.89
CA PRO A 86 -5.28 8.63 6.89
C PRO A 86 -5.73 9.99 7.42
N VAL A 87 -5.75 10.99 6.54
CA VAL A 87 -6.30 12.33 6.84
C VAL A 87 -7.71 12.50 6.27
N ASN A 88 -8.49 13.40 6.86
CA ASN A 88 -9.79 13.77 6.32
C ASN A 88 -9.63 14.60 5.03
N VAL A 89 -10.46 14.34 4.03
CA VAL A 89 -10.45 15.06 2.73
C VAL A 89 -10.70 16.58 2.88
N ASN A 90 -11.32 17.01 3.97
CA ASN A 90 -11.58 18.42 4.26
C ASN A 90 -10.41 19.11 4.98
N CYS A 91 -9.33 18.40 5.30
CA CYS A 91 -8.18 18.98 5.99
C CYS A 91 -7.42 19.97 5.08
N ASN A 92 -6.62 20.80 5.73
CA ASN A 92 -5.68 21.66 5.04
C ASN A 92 -4.34 20.94 4.83
N ILE A 93 -3.54 21.44 3.87
CA ILE A 93 -2.20 20.93 3.58
C ILE A 93 -1.26 20.99 4.80
N GLU A 94 -1.45 22.00 5.65
CA GLU A 94 -0.71 22.15 6.91
C GLU A 94 -0.96 20.96 7.86
N ASP A 95 -2.20 20.44 7.91
CA ASP A 95 -2.57 19.28 8.72
C ASP A 95 -1.88 18.00 8.21
N LEU A 96 -1.70 17.89 6.88
CA LEU A 96 -1.01 16.76 6.26
C LEU A 96 0.48 16.74 6.65
N VAL A 97 1.13 17.91 6.63
CA VAL A 97 2.54 18.04 7.06
C VAL A 97 2.68 17.63 8.52
N LEU A 98 1.81 18.12 9.41
CA LEU A 98 1.81 17.77 10.83
C LEU A 98 1.59 16.27 11.05
N THR A 99 0.65 15.66 10.33
CA THR A 99 0.40 14.21 10.42
C THR A 99 1.62 13.42 9.95
N SER A 100 2.26 13.86 8.87
CA SER A 100 3.44 13.18 8.31
C SER A 100 4.67 13.20 9.22
N MET A 101 4.80 14.20 10.09
CA MET A 101 5.90 14.30 11.04
C MET A 101 5.75 13.35 12.24
N ASN A 102 4.56 12.77 12.44
CA ASN A 102 4.22 11.97 13.61
C ASN A 102 4.03 10.47 13.29
N GLN A 103 4.49 9.99 12.12
CA GLN A 103 4.34 8.61 11.64
C GLN A 103 5.67 8.00 11.18
#